data_AF-A0A133V8E8-F1
#
_entry.id   AF-A0A133V8E8-F1
#
_cell.length_a   1.000
_cell.length_b   1.000
_cell.length_c   1.000
_cell.angle_alpha   90.00
_cell.angle_beta   90.00
_cell.angle_gamma   90.00
#
_symmetry.space_group_name_H-M   'P 1'
#
loop_
_entity.id
_entity.type
_entity.pdbx_description
1 polymer ?
#
loop_
_entity_poly.entity_id
_entity_poly.type
_entity_poly.pdbx_seq_one_letter_code
_entity_poly.pdbx_strand_id
1 'polypeptide(L)'
;MKLVDKLSVEGGMLKRAKIGISLMRNTSKYIDEEKAPEGLDIKSLVSRAIINGNYDSLGEFHNKSLFLGAMWFQDAWNLNLDRLDKCVIHYSTPEGVVPFCTYNGLNVGQEIRRKHSVPVEVWEKKTGRKLKDDLWGGGPIS
;
A
#
# COMPACT_ATOMS: atom_id res chain seq x y z
N MET A 1 -9.84 0.97 -9.46
CA MET A 1 -9.18 2.24 -9.07
C MET A 1 -9.51 3.42 -9.97
N LYS A 2 -9.89 3.24 -11.25
CA LYS A 2 -10.30 4.32 -12.18
C LYS A 2 -11.19 5.43 -11.59
N LEU A 3 -12.12 5.09 -10.69
CA LEU A 3 -12.98 6.05 -10.00
C LEU A 3 -12.21 6.90 -8.97
N VAL A 4 -11.34 6.29 -8.16
CA VAL A 4 -10.47 6.98 -7.20
C VAL A 4 -9.48 7.87 -7.93
N ASP A 5 -8.91 7.39 -9.04
CA ASP A 5 -7.97 8.17 -9.85
C ASP A 5 -8.66 9.39 -10.47
N LYS A 6 -9.86 9.23 -11.02
CA LYS A 6 -10.68 10.33 -11.53
C LYS A 6 -11.04 11.35 -10.43
N LEU A 7 -11.47 10.87 -9.26
CA LEU A 7 -11.82 11.71 -8.11
C LEU A 7 -10.59 12.36 -7.46
N SER A 8 -9.39 11.79 -7.63
CA SER A 8 -8.12 12.37 -7.17
C SER A 8 -7.71 13.58 -8.01
N VAL A 9 -8.13 13.63 -9.28
CA VAL A 9 -7.85 14.75 -10.19
C VAL A 9 -8.90 15.86 -10.08
N GLU A 10 -10.16 15.53 -9.75
CA GLU A 10 -11.23 16.53 -9.55
C GLU A 10 -11.01 17.38 -8.28
N GLY A 11 -11.25 18.69 -8.37
CA GLY A 11 -11.18 19.66 -7.27
C GLY A 11 -12.57 19.98 -6.69
N GLY A 12 -12.68 20.12 -5.37
CA GLY A 12 -13.92 20.52 -4.70
C GLY A 12 -13.97 20.22 -3.20
N MET A 13 -14.83 20.91 -2.46
CA MET A 13 -14.96 20.81 -0.99
C MET A 13 -15.27 19.38 -0.51
N LEU A 14 -16.02 18.60 -1.28
CA LEU A 14 -16.43 17.23 -0.93
C LEU A 14 -15.47 16.13 -1.40
N LYS A 15 -14.30 16.48 -1.95
CA LYS A 15 -13.34 15.51 -2.53
C LYS A 15 -12.94 14.41 -1.56
N ARG A 16 -12.49 14.79 -0.35
CA ARG A 16 -12.02 13.83 0.66
C ARG A 16 -13.12 12.87 1.09
N ALA A 17 -14.35 13.37 1.25
CA ALA A 17 -15.51 12.56 1.58
C ALA A 17 -15.87 11.58 0.44
N LYS A 18 -15.87 12.03 -0.83
CA LYS A 18 -16.12 11.17 -1.99
C LYS A 18 -15.07 10.07 -2.14
N ILE A 19 -13.79 10.40 -1.97
CA ILE A 19 -12.70 9.41 -2.00
C ILE A 19 -12.87 8.41 -0.85
N GLY A 20 -13.11 8.88 0.38
CA GLY A 20 -13.35 8.03 1.54
C GLY A 20 -14.50 7.05 1.32
N ILE A 21 -15.66 7.53 0.86
CA ILE A 21 -16.83 6.69 0.55
C ILE A 21 -16.52 5.68 -0.55
N SER A 22 -15.89 6.12 -1.65
CA SER A 22 -15.54 5.24 -2.76
C SER A 22 -14.56 4.16 -2.33
N LEU A 23 -13.61 4.50 -1.46
CA LEU A 23 -12.63 3.56 -0.96
C LEU A 23 -13.29 2.56 -0.02
N MET A 24 -14.10 3.03 0.94
CA MET A 24 -14.82 2.17 1.88
C MET A 24 -15.74 1.17 1.18
N ARG A 25 -16.50 1.60 0.16
CA ARG A 25 -17.35 0.70 -0.65
C ARG A 25 -16.55 -0.33 -1.44
N ASN A 26 -15.36 0.04 -1.92
CA ASN A 26 -14.51 -0.89 -2.68
C ASN A 26 -13.70 -1.81 -1.79
N THR A 27 -13.42 -1.43 -0.55
CA THR A 27 -12.71 -2.29 0.41
C THR A 27 -13.68 -3.27 1.06
N SER A 28 -14.90 -2.83 1.40
CA SER A 28 -15.90 -3.67 2.07
C SER A 28 -16.28 -4.92 1.27
N LYS A 29 -16.24 -4.88 -0.07
CA LYS A 29 -16.49 -6.05 -0.93
C LYS A 29 -15.43 -7.16 -0.82
N TYR A 30 -14.26 -6.86 -0.26
CA TYR A 30 -13.18 -7.83 -0.05
C TYR A 30 -13.12 -8.33 1.39
N ILE A 31 -14.04 -7.87 2.26
CA ILE A 31 -14.10 -8.26 3.66
C ILE A 31 -15.34 -9.14 3.83
N ASP A 32 -15.09 -10.41 4.14
CA ASP A 32 -16.12 -11.39 4.46
C ASP A 32 -16.39 -11.34 5.97
N GLU A 33 -17.49 -10.67 6.35
CA GLU A 33 -17.90 -10.53 7.76
C GLU A 33 -18.42 -11.83 8.36
N GLU A 34 -18.98 -12.73 7.55
CA GLU A 34 -19.48 -14.02 8.05
C GLU A 34 -18.34 -14.91 8.55
N LYS A 35 -17.13 -14.72 7.99
CA LYS A 35 -15.92 -15.43 8.41
C LYS A 35 -15.07 -14.67 9.43
N ALA A 36 -15.47 -13.46 9.82
CA ALA A 36 -14.69 -12.67 10.77
C ALA A 36 -14.84 -13.25 12.19
N PRO A 37 -13.77 -13.28 13.00
CA PRO A 37 -13.86 -13.73 14.38
C PRO A 37 -14.70 -12.77 15.22
N GLU A 38 -15.43 -13.30 16.20
CA GLU A 38 -16.27 -12.51 17.09
C GLU A 38 -15.46 -11.40 17.79
N GLY A 39 -15.99 -10.17 17.77
CA GLY A 39 -15.34 -9.00 18.37
C GLY A 39 -14.29 -8.30 17.49
N LEU A 40 -14.01 -8.78 16.27
CA LEU A 40 -13.09 -8.13 15.34
C LEU A 40 -13.83 -7.39 14.22
N ASP A 41 -13.99 -6.08 14.36
CA ASP A 41 -14.52 -5.22 13.29
C ASP A 41 -13.42 -4.87 12.27
N ILE A 42 -13.15 -5.81 11.36
CA ILE A 42 -12.15 -5.66 10.30
C ILE A 42 -12.48 -4.47 9.40
N LYS A 43 -13.77 -4.24 9.08
CA LYS A 43 -14.18 -3.12 8.22
C LYS A 43 -13.80 -1.78 8.84
N SER A 44 -14.10 -1.58 10.11
CA SER A 44 -13.75 -0.35 10.82
C SER A 44 -12.24 -0.19 10.97
N LEU A 45 -11.51 -1.25 11.34
CA LEU A 45 -10.06 -1.19 11.48
C LEU A 45 -9.37 -0.80 10.16
N VAL A 46 -9.72 -1.48 9.06
CA VAL A 46 -9.14 -1.19 7.74
C VAL A 46 -9.56 0.20 7.26
N SER A 47 -10.82 0.59 7.45
CA SER A 47 -11.31 1.91 7.03
C SER A 47 -10.60 3.03 7.80
N ARG A 48 -10.45 2.89 9.13
CA ARG A 48 -9.73 3.86 9.97
C ARG A 48 -8.25 3.96 9.57
N ALA A 49 -7.59 2.82 9.36
CA ALA A 49 -6.20 2.80 8.93
C ALA A 49 -5.99 3.56 7.61
N ILE A 50 -6.87 3.37 6.61
CA ILE A 50 -6.71 4.05 5.31
C ILE A 50 -7.16 5.52 5.35
N ILE A 51 -8.22 5.86 6.10
CA ILE A 51 -8.74 7.23 6.18
C ILE A 51 -7.79 8.13 6.99
N ASN A 52 -7.31 7.65 8.13
CA ASN A 52 -6.43 8.44 8.99
C ASN A 52 -5.00 8.49 8.41
N GLY A 53 -4.54 7.39 7.81
CA GLY A 53 -3.22 7.31 7.19
C GLY A 53 -2.07 7.55 8.17
N ASN A 54 -2.27 7.30 9.46
CA ASN A 54 -1.25 7.43 10.50
C ASN A 54 -0.87 6.07 11.09
N TYR A 55 0.34 6.02 11.66
CA TYR A 55 0.92 4.78 12.17
C TYR A 55 0.13 4.20 13.36
N ASP A 56 -0.46 5.06 14.20
CA ASP A 56 -1.25 4.63 15.37
C ASP A 56 -2.50 3.84 14.96
N SER A 57 -3.23 4.31 13.95
CA SER A 57 -4.43 3.63 13.43
C SER A 57 -4.06 2.28 12.77
N LEU A 58 -2.89 2.23 12.13
CA LEU A 58 -2.34 0.99 11.57
C LEU A 58 -1.89 0.02 12.67
N GLY A 59 -1.34 0.56 13.77
CA GLY A 59 -0.95 -0.20 14.96
C GLY A 59 -2.13 -0.90 15.63
N GLU A 60 -3.31 -0.26 15.73
CA GLU A 60 -4.51 -0.92 16.25
C GLU A 60 -4.90 -2.15 15.42
N PHE A 61 -4.82 -2.04 14.08
CA PHE A 61 -5.07 -3.16 13.18
C PHE A 61 -4.05 -4.29 13.39
N HIS A 62 -2.75 -3.99 13.47
CA HIS A 62 -1.71 -5.00 13.68
C HIS A 62 -1.73 -5.66 15.06
N ASN A 63 -2.18 -4.95 16.11
CA ASN A 63 -2.33 -5.55 17.44
C ASN A 63 -3.48 -6.57 17.52
N LYS A 64 -4.48 -6.41 16.64
CA LYS A 64 -5.69 -7.25 16.62
C LYS A 64 -5.72 -8.26 15.47
N SER A 65 -4.74 -8.23 14.56
CA SER A 65 -4.70 -9.11 13.40
C SER A 65 -3.27 -9.55 13.07
N LEU A 66 -3.14 -10.81 12.67
CA LEU A 66 -1.89 -11.37 12.17
C LEU A 66 -2.14 -11.97 10.79
N PHE A 67 -1.44 -11.45 9.78
CA PHE A 67 -1.48 -12.04 8.46
C PHE A 67 -0.56 -13.28 8.41
N LEU A 68 -1.15 -14.43 8.08
CA LEU A 68 -0.42 -15.67 7.85
C LEU A 68 -0.41 -15.97 6.34
N GLY A 69 0.73 -15.70 5.71
CA GLY A 69 0.98 -16.01 4.31
C GLY A 69 2.27 -16.82 4.17
N ALA A 70 2.23 -17.84 3.33
CA ALA A 70 3.42 -18.62 2.97
C ALA A 70 3.57 -18.61 1.44
N MET A 71 4.76 -18.23 0.98
CA MET A 71 5.09 -18.17 -0.43
C MET A 71 6.56 -18.53 -0.61
N TRP A 72 6.85 -19.40 -1.58
CA TRP A 72 8.21 -19.77 -1.91
C TRP A 72 8.87 -18.67 -2.72
N PHE A 73 10.06 -18.27 -2.30
CA PHE A 73 10.89 -17.36 -3.07
C PHE A 73 11.16 -17.91 -4.47
N GLN A 74 11.15 -17.03 -5.47
CA GLN A 74 11.43 -17.36 -6.87
C GLN A 74 12.54 -16.46 -7.39
N ASP A 75 13.58 -17.06 -7.95
CA ASP A 75 14.66 -16.36 -8.65
C ASP A 75 14.46 -16.47 -10.17
N ALA A 76 15.43 -15.96 -10.94
CA ALA A 76 15.37 -15.98 -12.39
C ALA A 76 15.42 -17.39 -13.02
N TRP A 77 15.86 -18.41 -12.28
CA TRP A 77 16.03 -19.78 -12.79
C TRP A 77 14.86 -20.70 -12.44
N ASN A 78 14.07 -20.37 -11.42
CA ASN A 78 12.91 -21.16 -10.97
C ASN A 78 11.58 -20.38 -11.01
N LEU A 79 11.55 -19.27 -11.77
CA LEU A 79 10.34 -18.48 -11.97
C LEU A 79 9.25 -19.32 -12.63
N ASN A 80 8.08 -19.27 -12.02
CA ASN A 80 6.86 -19.92 -12.48
C ASN A 80 5.74 -18.87 -12.37
N LEU A 81 5.13 -18.53 -13.50
CA LEU A 81 4.15 -17.46 -13.61
C LEU A 81 2.84 -17.80 -12.89
N ASP A 82 2.40 -19.05 -12.92
CA ASP A 82 1.17 -19.50 -12.23
C ASP A 82 1.30 -19.39 -10.71
N ARG A 83 2.51 -19.63 -10.18
CA ARG A 83 2.83 -19.41 -8.77
C ARG A 83 2.88 -17.92 -8.47
N LEU A 84 3.51 -17.15 -9.35
CA LEU A 84 3.66 -15.70 -9.21
C LEU A 84 2.31 -14.95 -9.20
N ASP A 85 1.34 -15.39 -10.01
CA ASP A 85 -0.02 -14.84 -10.05
C ASP A 85 -0.79 -15.03 -8.72
N LYS A 86 -0.36 -16.02 -7.93
CA LYS A 86 -0.89 -16.32 -6.59
C LYS A 86 0.00 -15.81 -5.47
N CYS A 87 0.91 -14.88 -5.75
CA CYS A 87 1.79 -14.31 -4.74
C CYS A 87 0.96 -13.68 -3.61
N VAL A 88 1.52 -13.62 -2.41
CA VAL A 88 0.88 -12.99 -1.24
C VAL A 88 1.67 -11.80 -0.70
N ILE A 89 2.78 -11.46 -1.35
CA ILE A 89 3.68 -10.36 -0.98
C ILE A 89 3.87 -9.49 -2.22
N HIS A 90 3.36 -8.27 -2.19
CA HIS A 90 3.34 -7.39 -3.35
C HIS A 90 3.81 -5.98 -3.01
N TYR A 91 4.40 -5.31 -4.01
CA TYR A 91 4.66 -3.89 -4.00
C TYR A 91 3.60 -3.17 -4.80
N SER A 92 3.02 -2.12 -4.23
CA SER A 92 2.26 -1.13 -4.99
C SER A 92 3.25 -0.15 -5.62
N THR A 93 3.17 0.02 -6.93
CA THR A 93 4.09 0.88 -7.69
C THR A 93 3.32 1.81 -8.62
N PRO A 94 3.95 2.87 -9.17
CA PRO A 94 3.33 3.72 -10.18
C PRO A 94 2.90 2.98 -11.46
N GLU A 95 3.50 1.81 -11.76
CA GLU A 95 3.16 0.97 -12.93
C GLU A 95 2.18 -0.17 -12.58
N GLY A 96 1.68 -0.21 -11.34
CA GLY A 96 0.75 -1.22 -10.86
C GLY A 96 1.29 -2.06 -9.71
N VAL A 97 0.61 -3.17 -9.41
CA VAL A 97 0.99 -4.10 -8.35
C VAL A 97 1.98 -5.12 -8.90
N VAL A 98 3.13 -5.25 -8.25
CA VAL A 98 4.22 -6.16 -8.68
C VAL A 98 4.53 -7.16 -7.58
N PRO A 99 4.53 -8.47 -7.86
CA PRO A 99 4.94 -9.51 -6.91
C PRO A 99 6.37 -9.34 -6.39
N PHE A 100 6.62 -9.73 -5.14
CA PHE A 100 7.89 -9.51 -4.46
C PHE A 100 9.12 -10.02 -5.24
N CYS A 101 9.04 -11.26 -5.72
CA CYS A 101 10.15 -11.92 -6.41
C CYS A 101 10.48 -11.23 -7.73
N THR A 102 9.46 -10.82 -8.48
CA THR A 102 9.64 -10.07 -9.73
C THR A 102 10.21 -8.69 -9.48
N TYR A 103 9.72 -8.00 -8.46
CA TYR A 103 10.17 -6.66 -8.12
C TYR A 103 11.66 -6.64 -7.71
N ASN A 104 12.08 -7.56 -6.84
CA ASN A 104 13.44 -7.57 -6.28
C ASN A 104 14.43 -8.45 -7.06
N GLY A 105 13.98 -9.58 -7.61
CA GLY A 105 14.84 -10.61 -8.20
C GLY A 105 14.93 -10.58 -9.73
N LEU A 106 14.02 -9.89 -10.43
CA LEU A 106 13.94 -9.90 -11.90
C LEU A 106 14.09 -8.51 -12.53
N ASN A 107 14.79 -7.60 -11.87
CA ASN A 107 15.09 -6.24 -12.35
C ASN A 107 13.86 -5.31 -12.58
N VAL A 108 12.62 -5.80 -12.46
CA VAL A 108 11.39 -5.00 -12.68
C VAL A 108 11.34 -3.81 -11.74
N GLY A 109 11.65 -3.99 -10.47
CA GLY A 109 11.67 -2.89 -9.50
C GLY A 109 12.75 -1.85 -9.81
N GLN A 110 13.89 -2.25 -10.37
CA GLN A 110 14.94 -1.32 -10.77
C GLN A 110 14.51 -0.45 -11.94
N GLU A 111 13.86 -1.03 -12.96
CA GLU A 111 13.34 -0.26 -14.10
C GLU A 111 12.25 0.73 -13.67
N ILE A 112 11.34 0.31 -12.78
CA ILE A 112 10.31 1.19 -12.22
C ILE A 112 10.97 2.35 -11.44
N ARG A 113 11.91 2.06 -10.54
CA ARG A 113 12.62 3.11 -9.79
C ARG A 113 13.37 4.06 -10.72
N ARG A 114 14.04 3.56 -11.77
CA ARG A 114 14.77 4.40 -12.71
C ARG A 114 13.87 5.42 -13.43
N LYS A 115 12.63 5.03 -13.74
CA LYS A 115 11.66 5.91 -14.42
C LYS A 115 10.99 6.91 -13.48
N HIS A 116 10.70 6.52 -12.24
CA HIS A 116 9.81 7.28 -11.35
C HIS A 116 10.51 7.90 -10.13
N SER A 117 11.76 7.53 -9.82
CA SER A 117 12.50 8.12 -8.70
C SER A 117 12.84 9.57 -8.97
N VAL A 118 12.78 10.37 -7.90
CA VAL A 118 13.17 11.78 -7.89
C VAL A 118 14.34 11.93 -6.91
N PRO A 119 15.44 12.63 -7.28
CA PRO A 119 16.51 12.95 -6.34
C PRO A 119 15.97 13.69 -5.11
N VAL A 120 16.52 13.42 -3.93
CA VAL A 120 16.02 13.97 -2.66
C VAL A 120 16.01 15.50 -2.71
N GLU A 121 17.07 16.12 -3.24
CA GLU A 121 17.21 17.57 -3.33
C GLU A 121 16.13 18.20 -4.20
N VAL A 122 15.77 17.52 -5.31
CA VAL A 122 14.72 17.97 -6.22
C VAL A 122 13.36 17.85 -5.55
N TRP A 123 13.11 16.74 -4.83
CA TRP A 123 11.87 16.54 -4.10
C TRP A 123 11.69 17.57 -2.99
N GLU A 124 12.71 17.79 -2.16
CA GLU A 124 12.68 18.76 -1.05
C GLU A 124 12.44 20.19 -1.56
N LYS A 125 13.09 20.57 -2.68
CA LYS A 125 12.87 21.87 -3.30
C LYS A 125 11.43 22.02 -3.83
N LYS A 126 10.85 20.94 -4.38
CA LYS A 126 9.50 20.94 -4.94
C LYS A 126 8.41 20.99 -3.85
N THR A 127 8.62 20.31 -2.73
CA THR A 127 7.63 20.18 -1.65
C THR A 127 7.81 21.20 -0.54
N GLY A 128 9.02 21.78 -0.39
CA GLY A 128 9.38 22.63 0.73
C GLY A 128 9.59 21.86 2.05
N ARG A 129 9.52 20.53 2.02
CA ARG A 129 9.69 19.64 3.18
C ARG A 129 11.09 19.03 3.17
N LYS A 130 11.62 18.65 4.34
CA LYS A 130 12.84 17.85 4.41
C LYS A 130 12.49 16.38 4.56
N LEU A 131 13.21 15.51 3.83
CA LEU A 131 12.96 14.07 3.88
C LEU A 131 13.15 13.51 5.29
N LYS A 132 14.13 14.05 6.03
CA LYS A 132 14.40 13.68 7.43
C LYS A 132 13.19 13.88 8.34
N ASP A 133 12.32 14.85 8.04
CA ASP A 133 11.17 15.18 8.88
C ASP A 133 10.05 14.14 8.72
N ASP A 134 10.12 13.32 7.65
CA ASP A 134 9.17 12.25 7.36
C ASP A 134 9.65 10.88 7.86
N LEU A 135 10.87 10.79 8.38
CA LEU A 135 11.38 9.57 9.01
C LEU A 135 10.73 9.39 10.39
N TRP A 136 10.46 8.15 10.80
CA TRP A 136 10.00 7.90 12.17
C TRP A 136 11.08 8.36 13.16
N GLY A 137 10.68 8.89 14.31
CA GLY A 137 11.63 9.26 15.37
C GLY A 137 12.20 8.02 16.07
N GLY A 138 13.50 8.04 16.40
CA GLY A 138 14.17 6.93 17.10
C GLY A 138 14.48 5.72 16.20
N GLY A 139 14.54 5.96 14.90
CA GLY A 139 14.86 4.96 13.91
C GLY A 139 16.33 4.71 13.67
N PRO A 140 16.64 3.63 12.92
CA PRO A 140 18.02 3.36 12.52
C PRO A 140 18.61 4.45 11.60
N ILE A 141 17.78 5.38 11.11
CA ILE A 141 18.14 6.43 10.15
C ILE A 141 17.73 7.84 10.64
N SER A 142 17.22 7.97 11.87
CA SER A 142 16.79 9.25 12.47
C SER A 142 17.86 9.89 13.33
#